data_AF-A0A7C9A645-F1
#
_entry.id   AF-A0A7C9A645-F1
#
_cell.length_a   1.000
_cell.length_b   1.000
_cell.length_c   1.000
_cell.angle_alpha   90.00
_cell.angle_beta   90.00
_cell.angle_gamma   90.00
#
_symmetry.space_group_name_H-M   'P 1'
#
loop_
_entity.id
_entity.type
_entity.pdbx_description
1 polymer ?
#
loop_
_entity_poly.entity_id
_entity_poly.type
_entity_poly.pdbx_seq_one_letter_code
_entity_poly.pdbx_strand_id
1 'polypeptide(L)'
;VTESNSSAFYLLLPVIWQEHKTRVYVDWMVIRRCLSSPVFSPPTNVVEDRIPLGDHLQLADGPVDVNVILNSLVYVAFKKSFFFVSRILPDKNGYSLHSSGSSHVKYLSEKFKIHLGHPEQPLLQAKQLFSLRNLLLDRRAKRGNAEAHELEEYFFEIP
;
A
#
# COMPACT_ATOMS: atom_id res chain seq x y z
N VAL A 1 -22.46 45.46 7.11
CA VAL A 1 -22.91 44.06 6.98
C VAL A 1 -21.66 43.21 6.83
N THR A 2 -21.29 42.45 7.86
CA THR A 2 -20.12 41.57 7.86
C THR A 2 -20.53 40.23 7.25
N GLU A 3 -20.12 39.96 6.01
CA GLU A 3 -20.31 38.64 5.40
C GLU A 3 -19.48 37.61 6.14
N SER A 4 -20.14 36.72 6.87
CA SER A 4 -19.52 35.50 7.38
C SER A 4 -19.30 34.55 6.21
N ASN A 5 -18.04 34.36 5.80
CA ASN A 5 -17.65 33.30 4.87
C ASN A 5 -17.94 31.94 5.51
N SER A 6 -19.15 31.41 5.30
CA SER A 6 -19.53 30.05 5.65
C SER A 6 -18.81 29.08 4.70
N SER A 7 -17.62 28.60 5.10
CA SER A 7 -16.97 27.51 4.39
C SER A 7 -17.77 26.22 4.60
N ALA A 8 -18.35 25.68 3.52
CA ALA A 8 -19.01 24.39 3.53
C ALA A 8 -17.97 23.28 3.35
N PHE A 9 -18.01 22.27 4.24
CA PHE A 9 -17.17 21.07 4.13
C PHE A 9 -18.02 19.93 3.59
N TYR A 10 -17.55 19.32 2.49
CA TYR A 10 -18.20 18.17 1.87
C TYR A 10 -17.41 16.89 2.17
N LEU A 11 -18.12 15.78 2.34
CA LEU A 11 -17.54 14.46 2.54
C LEU A 11 -17.76 13.60 1.29
N LEU A 12 -16.69 13.04 0.76
CA LEU A 12 -16.74 12.04 -0.30
C LEU A 12 -16.86 10.66 0.34
N LEU A 13 -17.87 9.90 -0.04
CA LEU A 13 -18.16 8.58 0.53
C LEU A 13 -18.08 7.50 -0.54
N PRO A 14 -17.53 6.30 -0.21
CA PRO A 14 -17.58 5.17 -1.11
C PRO A 14 -19.02 4.72 -1.33
N VAL A 15 -19.31 4.27 -2.56
CA VAL A 15 -20.64 3.80 -2.95
C VAL A 15 -20.54 2.43 -3.61
N ILE A 16 -21.60 1.64 -3.44
CA ILE A 16 -21.79 0.36 -4.11
C ILE A 16 -22.92 0.47 -5.13
N TRP A 17 -22.70 -0.14 -6.28
CA TRP A 17 -23.70 -0.28 -7.33
C TRP A 17 -24.41 -1.61 -7.18
N GLN A 18 -25.75 -1.59 -7.05
CA GLN A 18 -26.53 -2.83 -7.07
C GLN A 18 -27.03 -3.10 -8.48
N GLU A 19 -26.37 -4.02 -9.19
CA GLU A 19 -26.61 -4.33 -10.61
C GLU A 19 -28.09 -4.57 -10.94
N HIS A 20 -28.83 -5.22 -10.05
CA HIS A 20 -30.23 -5.56 -10.27
C HIS A 20 -31.24 -4.43 -9.97
N LYS A 21 -30.82 -3.34 -9.30
CA LYS A 21 -31.75 -2.30 -8.83
C LYS A 21 -31.47 -0.90 -9.38
N THR A 22 -30.45 -0.73 -10.23
CA THR A 22 -30.04 0.58 -10.81
C THR A 22 -29.94 1.68 -9.73
N ARG A 23 -29.56 1.29 -8.51
CA ARG A 23 -29.47 2.17 -7.35
C ARG A 23 -28.07 2.15 -6.78
N VAL A 24 -27.63 3.33 -6.39
CA VAL A 24 -26.34 3.60 -5.73
C VAL A 24 -26.61 3.79 -4.25
N TYR A 25 -25.84 3.11 -3.42
CA TYR A 25 -25.92 3.24 -1.97
C TYR A 25 -24.54 3.53 -1.41
N VAL A 26 -24.50 4.29 -0.30
CA VAL A 26 -23.27 4.46 0.47
C VAL A 26 -22.85 3.11 1.04
N ASP A 27 -21.58 2.77 0.86
CA ASP A 27 -21.00 1.55 1.41
C ASP A 27 -20.61 1.74 2.88
N TRP A 28 -21.61 1.69 3.75
CA TRP A 28 -21.41 1.80 5.20
C TRP A 28 -20.58 0.65 5.78
N MET A 29 -20.53 -0.51 5.11
CA MET A 29 -19.74 -1.63 5.59
C MET A 29 -18.25 -1.36 5.40
N VAL A 30 -17.85 -0.89 4.22
CA VAL A 30 -16.46 -0.47 3.95
C VAL A 30 -16.05 0.67 4.88
N ILE A 31 -16.89 1.69 5.06
CA ILE A 31 -16.59 2.82 5.96
C ILE A 31 -16.30 2.31 7.37
N ARG A 32 -17.17 1.47 7.94
CA ARG A 32 -16.95 0.93 9.30
C ARG A 32 -15.66 0.11 9.38
N ARG A 33 -15.42 -0.76 8.40
CA ARG A 33 -14.21 -1.60 8.36
C ARG A 33 -12.93 -0.77 8.25
N CYS A 34 -12.93 0.29 7.45
CA CYS A 34 -11.79 1.20 7.34
C CYS A 34 -11.55 1.93 8.66
N LEU A 35 -12.59 2.49 9.28
CA LEU A 35 -12.46 3.22 10.55
C LEU A 35 -12.08 2.32 11.74
N SER A 36 -12.41 1.04 11.69
CA SER A 36 -11.98 0.05 12.70
C SER A 36 -10.60 -0.55 12.40
N SER A 37 -9.92 -0.14 11.32
CA SER A 37 -8.65 -0.74 10.93
C SER A 37 -7.54 -0.36 11.93
N PRO A 38 -6.72 -1.34 12.36
CA PRO A 38 -5.56 -1.09 13.22
C PRO A 38 -4.58 -0.06 12.65
N VAL A 39 -4.56 0.13 11.32
CA VAL A 39 -3.69 1.12 10.65
C VAL A 39 -3.94 2.57 11.11
N PHE A 40 -5.14 2.87 11.61
CA PHE A 40 -5.50 4.19 12.16
C PHE A 40 -5.45 4.22 13.69
N SER A 41 -5.13 3.09 14.33
CA SER A 41 -4.96 3.01 15.77
C SER A 41 -3.51 3.35 16.17
N PRO A 42 -3.27 3.82 17.41
CA PRO A 42 -1.92 3.93 17.94
C PRO A 42 -1.21 2.58 17.84
N PRO A 43 0.12 2.55 17.57
CA PRO A 43 0.87 1.30 17.52
C PRO A 43 0.70 0.58 18.86
N THR A 44 -0.05 -0.51 18.84
CA THR A 44 -0.28 -1.40 19.97
C THR A 44 0.72 -2.55 19.89
N ASN A 45 1.04 -3.14 21.04
CA ASN A 45 2.04 -4.20 21.13
C ASN A 45 1.72 -5.33 20.16
N VAL A 46 2.69 -5.66 19.31
CA VAL A 46 2.62 -6.73 18.31
C VAL A 46 2.21 -8.02 19.01
N VAL A 47 1.12 -8.62 18.57
CA VAL A 47 0.70 -9.94 19.06
C VAL A 47 1.66 -10.96 18.43
N GLU A 48 2.60 -11.48 19.22
CA GLU A 48 3.48 -12.57 18.82
C GLU A 48 2.73 -13.91 18.78
N ASP A 49 1.84 -14.10 17.81
CA ASP A 49 1.30 -15.43 17.53
C ASP A 49 2.09 -16.08 16.39
N ARG A 50 3.05 -16.94 16.78
CA ARG A 50 3.87 -17.75 15.88
C ARG A 50 3.03 -18.87 15.27
N ILE A 51 2.26 -18.55 14.23
CA ILE A 51 1.60 -19.54 13.36
C ILE A 51 2.59 -19.99 12.26
N PRO A 52 2.59 -21.28 11.83
CA PRO A 52 3.65 -21.82 10.97
C PRO A 52 3.77 -21.12 9.62
N LEU A 53 5.03 -20.98 9.16
CA LEU A 53 5.40 -20.59 7.80
C LEU A 53 4.66 -21.49 6.78
N GLY A 54 3.87 -20.85 5.92
CA GLY A 54 3.07 -21.45 4.87
C GLY A 54 2.43 -20.33 4.04
N ASP A 55 1.15 -20.46 3.71
CA ASP A 55 0.40 -19.47 2.91
C ASP A 55 0.01 -18.19 3.70
N HIS A 56 0.70 -17.85 4.79
CA HIS A 56 0.39 -16.70 5.65
C HIS A 56 1.61 -15.81 5.91
N LEU A 57 1.39 -14.49 6.02
CA LEU A 57 2.38 -13.50 6.43
C LEU A 57 1.99 -12.89 7.77
N GLN A 58 2.94 -12.67 8.67
CA GLN A 58 2.68 -11.92 9.90
C GLN A 58 2.64 -10.43 9.59
N LEU A 59 1.51 -9.82 9.92
CA LEU A 59 1.29 -8.37 9.92
C LEU A 59 1.15 -7.88 11.36
N ALA A 60 1.07 -6.56 11.56
CA ALA A 60 0.96 -5.97 12.90
C ALA A 60 -0.30 -6.40 13.65
N ASP A 61 -1.36 -6.77 12.94
CA ASP A 61 -2.64 -7.27 13.44
C ASP A 61 -2.74 -8.80 13.45
N GLY A 62 -1.63 -9.50 13.16
CA GLY A 62 -1.52 -10.95 13.18
C GLY A 62 -1.30 -11.59 11.80
N PRO A 63 -1.38 -12.91 11.71
CA PRO A 63 -1.15 -13.65 10.47
C PRO A 63 -2.30 -13.47 9.48
N VAL A 64 -1.94 -13.22 8.21
CA VAL A 64 -2.90 -12.99 7.11
C VAL A 64 -2.54 -13.87 5.91
N ASP A 65 -3.56 -14.49 5.32
CA ASP A 65 -3.45 -15.33 4.12
C ASP A 65 -2.87 -14.52 2.93
N VAL A 66 -1.90 -15.11 2.23
CA VAL A 66 -1.22 -14.48 1.08
C VAL A 66 -2.18 -14.08 -0.04
N ASN A 67 -3.30 -14.78 -0.23
CA ASN A 67 -4.30 -14.45 -1.23
C ASN A 67 -5.06 -13.16 -0.91
N VAL A 68 -5.15 -12.79 0.37
CA VAL A 68 -5.71 -11.50 0.80
C VAL A 68 -4.71 -10.37 0.55
N ILE A 69 -3.41 -10.67 0.65
CA ILE A 69 -2.33 -9.71 0.44
C ILE A 69 -2.08 -9.49 -1.06
N LEU A 70 -2.20 -10.52 -1.88
CA LEU A 70 -2.16 -10.39 -3.34
C LEU A 70 -3.25 -9.45 -3.82
N ASN A 71 -2.90 -8.54 -4.73
CA ASN A 71 -3.78 -7.48 -5.23
C ASN A 71 -4.26 -6.47 -4.16
N SER A 72 -3.61 -6.43 -3.00
CA SER A 72 -3.86 -5.41 -1.98
C SER A 72 -2.99 -4.16 -2.22
N LEU A 73 -3.42 -3.06 -1.61
CA LEU A 73 -2.67 -1.81 -1.56
C LEU A 73 -1.90 -1.74 -0.24
N VAL A 74 -0.58 -1.54 -0.31
CA VAL A 74 0.29 -1.38 0.85
C VAL A 74 0.93 0.00 0.88
N TYR A 75 1.07 0.58 2.07
CA TYR A 75 1.77 1.85 2.27
C TYR A 75 3.18 1.58 2.80
N VAL A 76 4.19 2.05 2.06
CA VAL A 76 5.60 1.88 2.47
C VAL A 76 6.09 3.16 3.13
N ALA A 77 6.17 3.16 4.46
CA ALA A 77 6.43 4.36 5.26
C ALA A 77 7.71 5.11 4.85
N PHE A 78 8.83 4.39 4.62
CA PHE A 78 10.10 5.02 4.25
C PHE A 78 10.14 5.57 2.81
N LYS A 79 9.22 5.13 1.94
CA LYS A 79 9.01 5.68 0.59
C LYS A 79 7.84 6.68 0.52
N LYS A 80 7.08 6.82 1.61
CA LYS A 80 5.88 7.68 1.71
C LYS A 80 4.92 7.51 0.53
N SER A 81 4.75 6.28 0.04
CA SER A 81 4.03 5.97 -1.19
C SER A 81 3.26 4.67 -1.06
N PHE A 82 2.20 4.56 -1.85
CA PHE A 82 1.39 3.35 -1.96
C PHE A 82 1.87 2.45 -3.10
N PHE A 83 1.81 1.15 -2.87
CA PHE A 83 2.21 0.11 -3.81
C PHE A 83 1.12 -0.94 -3.89
N PHE A 84 0.90 -1.47 -5.09
CA PHE A 84 0.03 -2.60 -5.34
C PHE A 84 0.84 -3.88 -5.33
N VAL A 85 0.49 -4.83 -4.46
CA VAL A 85 1.19 -6.11 -4.36
C VAL A 85 0.84 -6.97 -5.57
N SER A 86 1.81 -7.22 -6.43
CA SER A 86 1.64 -8.04 -7.63
C SER A 86 1.98 -9.51 -7.39
N ARG A 87 2.94 -9.80 -6.50
CA ARG A 87 3.41 -11.16 -6.24
C ARG A 87 4.05 -11.29 -4.87
N ILE A 88 4.02 -12.51 -4.30
CA ILE A 88 4.85 -12.92 -3.15
C ILE A 88 6.08 -13.68 -3.67
N LEU A 89 7.27 -13.38 -3.17
CA LEU A 89 8.53 -13.99 -3.57
C LEU A 89 9.00 -15.00 -2.50
N PRO A 90 8.62 -16.29 -2.59
CA PRO A 90 8.93 -17.28 -1.54
C PRO A 90 10.44 -17.52 -1.37
N ASP A 91 11.22 -17.31 -2.43
CA ASP A 91 12.67 -17.57 -2.45
C ASP A 91 13.51 -16.39 -1.95
N LYS A 92 12.88 -15.27 -1.57
CA LYS A 92 13.57 -14.08 -1.08
C LYS A 92 13.00 -13.64 0.24
N ASN A 93 13.87 -13.23 1.15
CA ASN A 93 13.50 -12.67 2.46
C ASN A 93 14.34 -11.42 2.77
N GLY A 94 14.22 -10.87 3.98
CA GLY A 94 14.95 -9.69 4.44
C GLY A 94 16.48 -9.83 4.40
N TYR A 95 17.01 -11.05 4.38
CA TYR A 95 18.45 -11.32 4.27
C TYR A 95 18.95 -11.42 2.83
N SER A 96 18.04 -11.49 1.86
CA SER A 96 18.36 -11.51 0.43
C SER A 96 18.99 -10.18 -0.03
N LEU A 97 19.78 -10.24 -1.11
CA LEU A 97 20.51 -9.11 -1.66
C LEU A 97 19.55 -8.05 -2.21
N HIS A 98 19.64 -6.83 -1.66
CA HIS A 98 18.98 -5.63 -2.17
C HIS A 98 19.81 -4.97 -3.27
N SER A 99 19.19 -4.17 -4.12
CA SER A 99 19.82 -3.48 -5.27
C SER A 99 20.97 -2.55 -4.89
N SER A 100 21.09 -2.17 -3.62
CA SER A 100 22.23 -1.40 -3.08
C SER A 100 23.49 -2.22 -2.83
N GLY A 101 23.46 -3.54 -3.04
CA GLY A 101 24.59 -4.45 -2.79
C GLY A 101 24.71 -4.94 -1.33
N SER A 102 23.73 -4.65 -0.48
CA SER A 102 23.61 -5.15 0.90
C SER A 102 22.29 -5.90 1.08
N SER A 103 22.06 -6.60 2.21
CA SER A 103 20.75 -7.22 2.47
C SER A 103 19.68 -6.15 2.73
N HIS A 104 18.40 -6.50 2.51
CA HIS A 104 17.27 -5.60 2.81
C HIS A 104 17.27 -5.13 4.27
N VAL A 105 17.53 -6.04 5.23
CA VAL A 105 17.67 -5.71 6.66
C VAL A 105 18.73 -4.63 6.87
N LYS A 106 19.92 -4.82 6.30
CA LYS A 106 21.05 -3.90 6.48
C LYS A 106 20.76 -2.55 5.83
N TYR A 107 20.25 -2.55 4.60
CA TYR A 107 19.89 -1.33 3.88
C TYR A 107 18.85 -0.49 4.64
N LEU A 108 17.79 -1.12 5.16
CA LEU A 108 16.73 -0.43 5.90
C LEU A 108 17.20 0.09 7.25
N SER A 109 17.98 -0.69 7.99
CA SER A 109 18.54 -0.28 9.28
C SER A 109 19.52 0.89 9.11
N GLU A 110 20.45 0.81 8.16
CA GLU A 110 21.47 1.84 7.97
C GLU A 110 20.85 3.15 7.48
N LYS A 111 20.02 3.08 6.43
CA LYS A 111 19.51 4.26 5.72
C LYS A 111 18.28 4.89 6.36
N PHE A 112 17.38 4.07 6.90
CA PHE A 112 16.08 4.54 7.40
C PHE A 112 15.88 4.29 8.90
N LYS A 113 16.84 3.67 9.60
CA LYS A 113 16.73 3.28 11.01
C LYS A 113 15.53 2.35 11.28
N ILE A 114 15.15 1.57 10.27
CA ILE A 114 14.04 0.60 10.35
C ILE A 114 14.60 -0.78 10.65
N HIS A 115 14.05 -1.43 11.68
CA HIS A 115 14.33 -2.83 12.02
C HIS A 115 13.13 -3.68 11.61
N LEU A 116 13.36 -4.70 10.79
CA LEU A 116 12.30 -5.62 10.37
C LEU A 116 11.91 -6.54 11.53
N GLY A 117 10.62 -6.64 11.83
CA GLY A 117 10.11 -7.56 12.85
C GLY A 117 10.18 -9.04 12.43
N HIS A 118 9.99 -9.31 11.13
CA HIS A 118 9.96 -10.67 10.57
C HIS A 118 10.87 -10.78 9.34
N PRO A 119 12.21 -10.67 9.49
CA PRO A 119 13.14 -10.65 8.36
C PRO A 119 13.20 -11.96 7.57
N GLU A 120 12.69 -13.07 8.12
CA GLU A 120 12.62 -14.37 7.43
C GLU A 120 11.39 -14.50 6.52
N GLN A 121 10.41 -13.58 6.61
CA GLN A 121 9.24 -13.62 5.74
C GLN A 121 9.58 -13.36 4.28
N PRO A 122 8.79 -13.93 3.35
CA PRO A 122 9.00 -13.72 1.93
C PRO A 122 8.77 -12.26 1.55
N LEU A 123 9.58 -11.76 0.62
CA LEU A 123 9.44 -10.38 0.12
C LEU A 123 8.19 -10.24 -0.76
N LEU A 124 7.60 -9.05 -0.74
CA LEU A 124 6.53 -8.66 -1.64
C LEU A 124 7.13 -8.04 -2.89
N GLN A 125 6.73 -8.52 -4.06
CA GLN A 125 6.89 -7.76 -5.30
C GLN A 125 5.69 -6.84 -5.45
N ALA A 126 5.94 -5.54 -5.54
CA ALA A 126 4.88 -4.56 -5.64
C ALA A 126 5.20 -3.50 -6.68
N LYS A 127 4.16 -3.01 -7.33
CA LYS A 127 4.20 -1.93 -8.31
C LYS A 127 3.77 -0.63 -7.63
N GLN A 128 4.52 0.45 -7.80
CA GLN A 128 4.08 1.75 -7.27
C GLN A 128 2.76 2.14 -7.94
N LEU A 129 1.74 2.49 -7.15
CA LEU A 129 0.53 3.08 -7.70
C LEU A 129 0.98 4.43 -8.31
N PHE A 130 0.80 4.56 -9.62
CA PHE A 130 1.15 5.68 -10.51
C PHE A 130 1.61 6.98 -9.84
N SER A 131 2.60 7.66 -10.46
CA SER A 131 2.84 9.08 -10.18
C SER A 131 1.52 9.84 -10.39
N LEU A 132 1.03 10.52 -9.33
CA LEU A 132 -0.18 11.36 -9.36
C LEU A 132 -0.01 12.46 -10.42
N ARG A 133 -0.31 12.13 -11.66
CA ARG A 133 -0.39 13.08 -12.77
C ARG A 133 -1.84 13.39 -13.05
N ASN A 134 -2.11 14.65 -13.34
CA ASN A 134 -3.43 15.08 -13.75
C ASN A 134 -3.81 14.34 -15.05
N LEU A 135 -4.74 13.37 -14.94
CA LEU A 135 -5.19 12.54 -16.05
C LEU A 135 -6.01 13.32 -17.09
N LEU A 136 -6.35 14.58 -16.81
CA LEU A 136 -7.02 15.50 -17.73
C LEU A 136 -6.05 16.20 -18.68
N LEU A 137 -4.74 16.08 -18.47
CA LEU A 137 -3.75 16.64 -19.38
C LEU A 137 -3.66 15.80 -20.66
N ASP A 138 -3.71 16.47 -21.82
CA ASP A 138 -3.57 15.81 -23.12
C ASP A 138 -2.17 15.19 -23.25
N ARG A 139 -2.15 13.87 -23.41
CA ARG A 139 -0.94 13.05 -23.60
C ARG A 139 -0.13 13.49 -24.83
N ARG A 140 -0.74 14.20 -25.78
CA ARG A 140 -0.05 14.69 -26.98
C ARG A 140 0.72 15.99 -26.74
N ALA A 141 0.32 16.79 -25.75
CA ALA A 141 0.90 18.12 -25.51
C ALA A 141 2.27 18.08 -24.81
N LYS A 142 2.65 16.95 -24.21
CA LYS A 142 3.88 16.79 -23.42
C LYS A 142 4.86 15.72 -23.96
N ARG A 143 4.80 15.43 -25.26
CA ARG A 143 5.68 14.47 -25.95
C ARG A 143 7.14 14.98 -26.08
N GLY A 144 7.76 15.35 -24.96
CA GLY A 144 9.20 15.42 -24.79
C GLY A 144 9.69 14.13 -24.13
N ASN A 145 10.96 13.77 -24.34
CA ASN A 145 11.58 12.49 -23.94
C ASN A 145 11.40 12.07 -22.45
N ALA A 146 10.89 12.94 -21.57
CA ALA A 146 10.67 12.65 -20.15
C ALA A 146 9.44 11.75 -19.87
N GLU A 147 8.38 11.79 -20.70
CA GLU A 147 7.14 11.05 -20.41
C GLU A 147 7.15 9.57 -20.83
N ALA A 148 8.12 9.14 -21.66
CA ALA A 148 8.20 7.76 -22.13
C ALA A 148 8.49 6.78 -20.99
N HIS A 149 9.28 7.20 -20.00
CA HIS A 149 9.61 6.40 -18.81
C HIS A 149 8.51 6.42 -17.73
N GLU A 150 7.54 7.35 -17.79
CA GLU A 150 6.43 7.38 -16.81
C GLU A 150 5.41 6.25 -17.01
N LEU A 151 5.41 5.61 -18.18
CA LEU A 151 4.56 4.46 -18.50
C LEU A 151 5.26 3.12 -18.23
N GLU A 152 6.55 3.13 -17.89
CA GLU A 152 7.28 1.91 -17.55
C GLU A 152 6.85 1.41 -16.18
N GLU A 153 6.50 0.13 -16.12
CA GLU A 153 6.10 -0.50 -14.86
C GLU A 153 7.36 -0.87 -14.06
N TYR A 154 7.59 -0.16 -12.96
CA TYR A 154 8.66 -0.47 -12.03
C TYR A 154 8.15 -1.30 -10.85
N PHE A 155 8.75 -2.47 -10.68
CA PHE A 155 8.50 -3.36 -9.56
C PHE A 155 9.56 -3.16 -8.48
N PHE A 156 9.12 -3.19 -7.23
CA PHE A 156 9.94 -3.06 -6.05
C PHE A 156 9.78 -4.30 -5.18
N GLU A 157 10.88 -4.73 -4.57
CA GLU A 157 10.87 -5.73 -3.51
C GLU A 157 10.69 -5.01 -2.17
N ILE A 158 9.64 -5.38 -1.43
CA ILE A 158 9.29 -4.80 -0.14
C ILE A 158 9.36 -5.91 0.91
N PRO A 159 10.25 -5.78 1.90
CA PRO A 159 10.30 -6.67 3.07
C PRO A 159 9.25 -6.32 4.13
#